data_AF-A0A8S0GYJ4-F1
#
_entry.id   AF-A0A8S0GYJ4-F1
#
_cell.length_a   1.000
_cell.length_b   1.000
_cell.length_c   1.000
_cell.angle_alpha   90.00
_cell.angle_beta   90.00
_cell.angle_gamma   90.00
#
_symmetry.space_group_name_H-M   'P 1'
#
loop_
_entity.id
_entity.type
_entity.pdbx_description
1 polymer ?
#
loop_
_entity_poly.entity_id
_entity_poly.type
_entity_poly.pdbx_seq_one_letter_code
_entity_poly.pdbx_strand_id
1 'polypeptide(L)'
;MKLISHLEDNCVAAIASLAEVSQRTDYSRITYNDGLKYSILYDPLVEITVESSTSFSISERIDGDLTLYGPSICEGRLVDFVLGAKRVKAQYDNLLSSKNSNVNTGWLIVTAYYSAFFAAIEMARLHGLLPMSLAAGDIGLLLSKIAGPDELVQEFSNSPPQNFVGEISGNKIIYRSSGAKPHVAAWDQVRKHILKGVVDKTGWIEAVILMYFLSGERSWKHPSDLRNEWNYKRADLFIKNNLGIQFRKLIGNADGGQKWLTQIKHADAENQISILAALAETLCTPITKSLERVRNSGIMERNF
;
A
#
# COMPACT_ATOMS: atom_id res chain seq x y z
N MET A 1 0.32 17.85 -11.45
CA MET A 1 1.04 16.63 -11.86
C MET A 1 2.35 16.39 -11.10
N LYS A 2 2.96 17.39 -10.44
CA LYS A 2 4.27 17.25 -9.76
C LYS A 2 4.28 16.12 -8.71
N LEU A 3 3.27 16.05 -7.84
CA LEU A 3 3.18 14.98 -6.82
C LEU A 3 3.05 13.59 -7.44
N ILE A 4 2.13 13.40 -8.41
CA ILE A 4 1.91 12.09 -9.04
C ILE A 4 3.17 11.61 -9.74
N SER A 5 3.81 12.45 -10.56
CA SER A 5 5.06 12.08 -11.25
C SER A 5 6.17 11.76 -10.26
N HIS A 6 6.32 12.53 -9.18
CA HIS A 6 7.30 12.24 -8.14
C HIS A 6 7.07 10.88 -7.46
N LEU A 7 5.81 10.56 -7.13
CA LEU A 7 5.46 9.26 -6.54
C LEU A 7 5.71 8.12 -7.54
N GLU A 8 5.38 8.33 -8.82
CA GLU A 8 5.63 7.36 -9.89
C GLU A 8 7.13 7.08 -10.06
N ASP A 9 7.97 8.12 -10.10
CA ASP A 9 9.42 7.97 -10.23
C ASP A 9 10.01 7.22 -9.03
N ASN A 10 9.56 7.51 -7.80
CA ASN A 10 9.97 6.77 -6.61
C ASN A 10 9.56 5.29 -6.68
N CYS A 11 8.34 5.01 -7.17
CA CYS A 11 7.87 3.64 -7.36
C CYS A 11 8.74 2.89 -8.37
N VAL A 12 9.03 3.51 -9.52
CA VAL A 12 9.88 2.91 -10.57
C VAL A 12 11.29 2.65 -10.05
N ALA A 13 11.88 3.60 -9.32
CA ALA A 13 13.21 3.44 -8.73
C ALA A 13 13.25 2.27 -7.73
N ALA A 14 12.24 2.14 -6.86
CA ALA A 14 12.14 1.03 -5.92
C ALA A 14 12.00 -0.32 -6.63
N ILE A 15 11.19 -0.40 -7.69
CA ILE A 15 11.02 -1.62 -8.49
C ILE A 15 12.32 -1.99 -9.21
N ALA A 16 13.01 -1.01 -9.80
CA ALA A 16 14.28 -1.23 -10.49
C ALA A 16 15.34 -1.80 -9.53
N SER A 17 15.47 -1.22 -8.33
CA SER A 17 16.40 -1.70 -7.30
C SER A 17 16.11 -3.14 -6.86
N LEU A 18 14.84 -3.52 -6.72
CA LEU A 18 14.49 -4.91 -6.43
C LEU A 18 14.78 -5.84 -7.62
N ALA A 19 14.53 -5.37 -8.84
CA ALA A 19 14.73 -6.17 -10.06
C ALA A 19 16.20 -6.38 -10.43
N GLU A 20 17.12 -5.55 -9.92
CA GLU A 20 18.56 -5.75 -10.06
C GLU A 20 19.06 -7.01 -9.34
N VAL A 21 18.38 -7.40 -8.25
CA VAL A 21 18.73 -8.56 -7.42
C VAL A 21 17.93 -9.81 -7.77
N SER A 22 16.72 -9.61 -8.31
CA SER A 22 15.84 -10.68 -8.79
C SER A 22 16.52 -11.52 -9.86
N GLN A 23 16.46 -12.85 -9.72
CA GLN A 23 16.87 -13.80 -10.75
C GLN A 23 15.69 -14.20 -11.66
N ARG A 24 14.45 -13.97 -11.21
CA ARG A 24 13.24 -14.20 -12.00
C ARG A 24 13.19 -13.35 -13.27
N THR A 25 12.93 -14.04 -14.38
CA THR A 25 12.85 -13.45 -15.73
C THR A 25 11.42 -13.35 -16.28
N ASP A 26 10.47 -14.07 -15.69
CA ASP A 26 9.06 -14.09 -16.11
C ASP A 26 8.09 -13.83 -14.93
N TYR A 27 7.31 -12.76 -15.06
CA TYR A 27 6.27 -12.35 -14.11
C TYR A 27 4.84 -12.58 -14.64
N SER A 28 4.68 -13.27 -15.77
CA SER A 28 3.38 -13.52 -16.40
C SER A 28 2.55 -14.58 -15.66
N ARG A 29 3.20 -15.55 -15.01
CA ARG A 29 2.57 -16.71 -14.35
C ARG A 29 2.75 -16.77 -12.82
N ILE A 30 2.91 -15.61 -12.19
CA ILE A 30 3.09 -15.52 -10.74
C ILE A 30 1.78 -15.76 -9.98
N THR A 31 1.90 -16.33 -8.78
CA THR A 31 0.82 -16.62 -7.84
C THR A 31 1.15 -16.08 -6.46
N TYR A 32 0.23 -16.22 -5.49
CA TYR A 32 0.50 -15.82 -4.11
C TYR A 32 1.64 -16.63 -3.47
N ASN A 33 1.94 -17.83 -3.97
CA ASN A 33 3.05 -18.66 -3.50
C ASN A 33 4.42 -18.09 -3.89
N ASP A 34 4.46 -17.15 -4.83
CA ASP A 34 5.69 -16.50 -5.25
C ASP A 34 5.95 -15.21 -4.43
N GLY A 35 5.04 -14.83 -3.51
CA GLY A 35 5.09 -13.56 -2.76
C GLY A 35 5.92 -13.63 -1.48
N LEU A 36 6.26 -12.47 -0.91
CA LEU A 36 7.17 -12.36 0.24
C LEU A 36 6.69 -13.15 1.45
N LYS A 37 5.38 -13.10 1.76
CA LYS A 37 4.82 -13.86 2.88
C LYS A 37 5.10 -15.36 2.73
N TYR A 38 4.98 -15.89 1.51
CA TYR A 38 5.24 -17.29 1.25
C TYR A 38 6.73 -17.59 1.42
N SER A 39 7.63 -16.75 0.88
CA SER A 39 9.08 -16.90 1.09
C SER A 39 9.44 -16.93 2.59
N ILE A 40 8.87 -16.01 3.38
CA ILE A 40 9.09 -15.98 4.84
C ILE A 40 8.70 -17.33 5.47
N LEU A 41 7.54 -17.88 5.13
CA LEU A 41 7.00 -19.07 5.79
C LEU A 41 7.59 -20.39 5.28
N TYR A 42 8.06 -20.45 4.04
CA TYR A 42 8.40 -21.72 3.38
C TYR A 42 9.83 -21.81 2.87
N ASP A 43 10.50 -20.69 2.57
CA ASP A 43 11.85 -20.72 2.03
C ASP A 43 12.87 -20.98 3.16
N PRO A 44 13.68 -22.06 3.12
CA PRO A 44 14.66 -22.34 4.17
C PRO A 44 15.80 -21.32 4.24
N LEU A 45 16.04 -20.53 3.18
CA LEU A 45 17.06 -19.48 3.17
C LEU A 45 16.59 -18.20 3.88
N VAL A 46 15.28 -18.00 4.02
CA VAL A 46 14.73 -16.87 4.77
C VAL A 46 14.67 -17.23 6.25
N GLU A 47 15.58 -16.63 7.01
CA GLU A 47 15.67 -16.77 8.46
C GLU A 47 14.71 -15.82 9.17
N ILE A 48 14.16 -16.29 10.29
CA ILE A 48 13.24 -15.55 11.11
C ILE A 48 13.80 -15.53 12.52
N THR A 49 14.05 -14.34 13.07
CA THR A 49 14.59 -14.19 14.43
C THR A 49 13.59 -13.40 15.28
N VAL A 50 13.24 -13.92 16.46
CA VAL A 50 12.40 -13.18 17.40
C VAL A 50 13.17 -11.96 17.95
N GLU A 51 12.51 -10.81 17.99
CA GLU A 51 13.10 -9.55 18.49
C GLU A 51 12.43 -9.12 19.80
N SER A 52 11.15 -9.47 19.98
CA SER A 52 10.38 -9.27 21.20
C SER A 52 9.13 -10.13 21.19
N SER A 53 8.34 -10.10 22.27
CA SER A 53 7.01 -10.74 22.34
C SER A 53 6.01 -10.27 21.26
N THR A 54 6.29 -9.17 20.55
CA THR A 54 5.41 -8.62 19.51
C THR A 54 6.10 -8.35 18.18
N SER A 55 7.35 -8.80 18.01
CA SER A 55 8.12 -8.54 16.80
C SER A 55 9.14 -9.62 16.47
N PHE A 56 9.39 -9.78 15.18
CA PHE A 56 10.46 -10.63 14.65
C PHE A 56 11.14 -9.91 13.48
N SER A 57 12.33 -10.33 13.12
CA SER A 57 13.01 -9.88 11.92
C SER A 57 13.18 -11.00 10.92
N ILE A 58 13.29 -10.64 9.64
CA ILE A 58 13.71 -11.55 8.59
C ILE A 58 14.96 -11.06 7.89
N SER A 59 15.77 -12.01 7.46
CA SER A 59 16.93 -11.84 6.60
C SER A 59 17.12 -13.12 5.77
N GLU A 60 17.78 -13.03 4.64
CA GLU A 60 18.07 -14.16 3.77
C GLU A 60 19.54 -14.57 3.90
N ARG A 61 19.79 -15.87 4.01
CA ARG A 61 21.14 -16.42 4.08
C ARG A 61 21.67 -16.73 2.69
N ILE A 62 22.77 -16.08 2.31
CA ILE A 62 23.48 -16.30 1.04
C ILE A 62 24.96 -16.49 1.35
N ASP A 63 25.52 -17.61 0.90
CA ASP A 63 26.94 -17.96 1.10
C ASP A 63 27.40 -17.87 2.58
N GLY A 64 26.48 -18.06 3.51
CA GLY A 64 26.74 -17.98 4.96
C GLY A 64 26.44 -16.62 5.59
N ASP A 65 26.30 -15.56 4.80
CA ASP A 65 26.02 -14.19 5.27
C ASP A 65 24.53 -13.87 5.26
N LEU A 66 24.11 -13.01 6.20
CA LEU A 66 22.73 -12.52 6.28
C LEU A 66 22.57 -11.21 5.53
N THR A 67 21.70 -11.21 4.53
CA THR A 67 21.39 -10.05 3.70
C THR A 67 19.88 -9.78 3.64
N LEU A 68 19.52 -8.51 3.46
CA LEU A 68 18.15 -8.11 3.14
C LEU A 68 17.86 -8.25 1.64
N TYR A 69 18.89 -8.08 0.83
CA TYR A 69 18.79 -8.03 -0.62
C TYR A 69 19.20 -9.37 -1.21
N GLY A 70 18.56 -10.44 -0.73
CA GLY A 70 18.67 -11.74 -1.34
C GLY A 70 17.58 -11.97 -2.41
N PRO A 71 17.77 -12.94 -3.32
CA PRO A 71 16.81 -13.25 -4.36
C PRO A 71 15.40 -13.52 -3.81
N SER A 72 15.24 -14.33 -2.77
CA SER A 72 13.92 -14.73 -2.28
C SER A 72 13.13 -13.56 -1.68
N ILE A 73 13.79 -12.66 -0.94
CA ILE A 73 13.15 -11.46 -0.39
C ILE A 73 12.84 -10.46 -1.51
N CYS A 74 13.79 -10.19 -2.41
CA CYS A 74 13.61 -9.22 -3.49
C CYS A 74 12.52 -9.66 -4.48
N GLU A 75 12.55 -10.92 -4.92
CA GLU A 75 11.54 -11.50 -5.80
C GLU A 75 10.16 -11.54 -5.14
N GLY A 76 10.09 -11.99 -3.89
CA GLY A 76 8.83 -12.01 -3.15
C GLY A 76 8.17 -10.63 -3.06
N ARG A 77 8.98 -9.57 -2.87
CA ARG A 77 8.51 -8.18 -2.87
C ARG A 77 8.06 -7.71 -4.25
N LEU A 78 8.76 -8.08 -5.32
CA LEU A 78 8.36 -7.75 -6.68
C LEU A 78 7.06 -8.43 -7.07
N VAL A 79 6.91 -9.72 -6.75
CA VAL A 79 5.68 -10.47 -6.97
C VAL A 79 4.52 -9.83 -6.24
N ASP A 80 4.69 -9.50 -4.95
CA ASP A 80 3.67 -8.82 -4.15
C ASP A 80 3.25 -7.50 -4.80
N PHE A 81 4.20 -6.72 -5.31
CA PHE A 81 3.90 -5.50 -6.06
C PHE A 81 3.15 -5.80 -7.36
N VAL A 82 3.59 -6.75 -8.19
CA VAL A 82 2.93 -7.03 -9.48
C VAL A 82 1.49 -7.50 -9.28
N LEU A 83 1.25 -8.42 -8.34
CA LEU A 83 -0.10 -8.88 -7.99
C LEU A 83 -0.93 -7.74 -7.38
N GLY A 84 -0.34 -6.97 -6.48
CA GLY A 84 -0.97 -5.83 -5.83
C GLY A 84 -1.37 -4.72 -6.81
N ALA A 85 -0.48 -4.35 -7.74
CA ALA A 85 -0.71 -3.36 -8.77
C ALA A 85 -1.78 -3.82 -9.78
N LYS A 86 -1.81 -5.11 -10.15
CA LYS A 86 -2.91 -5.69 -10.95
C LYS A 86 -4.26 -5.53 -10.23
N ARG A 87 -4.30 -5.80 -8.92
CA ARG A 87 -5.51 -5.58 -8.10
C ARG A 87 -5.92 -4.10 -8.06
N VAL A 88 -4.97 -3.19 -7.83
CA VAL A 88 -5.22 -1.74 -7.83
C VAL A 88 -5.81 -1.31 -9.17
N LYS A 89 -5.21 -1.75 -10.28
CA LYS A 89 -5.69 -1.46 -11.63
C LYS A 89 -7.11 -1.97 -11.84
N ALA A 90 -7.38 -3.24 -11.53
CA ALA A 90 -8.72 -3.82 -11.71
C ALA A 90 -9.79 -3.08 -10.87
N GLN A 91 -9.47 -2.74 -9.62
CA GLN A 91 -10.38 -2.00 -8.76
C GLN A 91 -10.65 -0.57 -9.28
N TYR A 92 -9.63 0.09 -9.81
CA TYR A 92 -9.74 1.42 -10.40
C TYR A 92 -10.48 1.40 -11.75
N ASP A 93 -10.23 0.41 -12.61
CA ASP A 93 -10.98 0.21 -13.85
C ASP A 93 -12.48 -0.01 -13.56
N ASN A 94 -12.81 -0.78 -12.51
CA ASN A 94 -14.18 -0.97 -12.05
C ASN A 94 -14.83 0.34 -11.57
N LEU A 95 -14.07 1.21 -10.91
CA LEU A 95 -14.52 2.54 -10.51
C LEU A 95 -14.86 3.42 -11.73
N LEU A 96 -13.98 3.43 -12.74
CA LEU A 96 -14.21 4.17 -13.98
C LEU A 96 -15.42 3.65 -14.74
N SER A 97 -15.52 2.33 -14.88
CA SER A 97 -16.67 1.68 -15.51
C SER A 97 -17.98 2.05 -14.79
N SER A 98 -18.01 1.92 -13.46
CA SER A 98 -19.18 2.28 -12.63
C SER A 98 -19.56 3.76 -12.76
N LYS A 99 -18.57 4.65 -12.78
CA LYS A 99 -18.80 6.09 -13.02
C LYS A 99 -19.45 6.32 -14.38
N ASN A 100 -18.95 5.67 -15.44
CA ASN A 100 -19.45 5.82 -16.81
C ASN A 100 -20.85 5.22 -16.98
N SER A 101 -21.17 4.14 -16.25
CA SER A 101 -22.52 3.59 -16.14
C SER A 101 -23.46 4.38 -15.24
N ASN A 102 -23.03 5.56 -14.77
CA ASN A 102 -23.79 6.48 -13.94
C ASN A 102 -24.27 5.87 -12.60
N VAL A 103 -23.54 4.88 -12.06
CA VAL A 103 -23.83 4.24 -10.76
C VAL A 103 -23.87 5.30 -9.65
N ASN A 104 -24.78 5.16 -8.68
CA ASN A 104 -24.95 6.13 -7.59
C ASN A 104 -23.60 6.49 -6.92
N THR A 105 -23.41 7.79 -6.63
CA THR A 105 -22.18 8.34 -6.07
C THR A 105 -21.73 7.67 -4.76
N GLY A 106 -22.65 7.25 -3.90
CA GLY A 106 -22.33 6.52 -2.67
C GLY A 106 -21.53 5.25 -2.95
N TRP A 107 -21.91 4.47 -3.96
CA TRP A 107 -21.15 3.28 -4.38
C TRP A 107 -19.78 3.66 -4.95
N LEU A 108 -19.71 4.74 -5.73
CA LEU A 108 -18.43 5.22 -6.27
C LEU A 108 -17.46 5.65 -5.17
N ILE A 109 -17.95 6.25 -4.09
CA ILE A 109 -17.13 6.65 -2.92
C ILE A 109 -16.53 5.43 -2.24
N VAL A 110 -17.33 4.39 -1.99
CA VAL A 110 -16.84 3.15 -1.37
C VAL A 110 -15.79 2.49 -2.26
N THR A 111 -16.05 2.43 -3.57
CA THR A 111 -15.10 1.87 -4.54
C THR A 111 -13.81 2.69 -4.60
N ALA A 112 -13.89 4.02 -4.66
CA ALA A 112 -12.73 4.91 -4.67
C ALA A 112 -11.89 4.80 -3.40
N TYR A 113 -12.53 4.66 -2.24
CA TYR A 113 -11.86 4.40 -0.98
C TYR A 113 -11.01 3.13 -1.05
N TYR A 114 -11.58 2.03 -1.52
CA TYR A 114 -10.84 0.77 -1.62
C TYR A 114 -9.75 0.80 -2.69
N SER A 115 -9.98 1.47 -3.82
CA SER A 115 -8.92 1.72 -4.82
C SER A 115 -7.73 2.44 -4.18
N ALA A 116 -7.99 3.54 -3.46
CA ALA A 116 -6.97 4.31 -2.77
C ALA A 116 -6.29 3.49 -1.65
N PHE A 117 -7.04 2.65 -0.93
CA PHE A 117 -6.52 1.83 0.16
C PHE A 117 -5.55 0.75 -0.33
N PHE A 118 -5.91 0.03 -1.39
CA PHE A 118 -4.99 -0.94 -1.98
C PHE A 118 -3.77 -0.24 -2.58
N ALA A 119 -3.94 0.91 -3.21
CA ALA A 119 -2.82 1.69 -3.72
C ALA A 119 -1.90 2.20 -2.60
N ALA A 120 -2.45 2.59 -1.44
CA ALA A 120 -1.67 2.96 -0.26
C ALA A 120 -0.81 1.82 0.26
N ILE A 121 -1.34 0.59 0.28
CA ILE A 121 -0.56 -0.60 0.67
C ILE A 121 0.61 -0.82 -0.28
N GLU A 122 0.37 -0.79 -1.59
CA GLU A 122 1.45 -1.01 -2.56
C GLU A 122 2.49 0.12 -2.53
N MET A 123 2.05 1.37 -2.37
CA MET A 123 2.95 2.52 -2.19
C MET A 123 3.83 2.34 -0.94
N ALA A 124 3.25 1.92 0.18
CA ALA A 124 3.99 1.65 1.42
C ALA A 124 5.05 0.56 1.21
N ARG A 125 4.71 -0.55 0.52
CA ARG A 125 5.63 -1.67 0.24
C ARG A 125 6.85 -1.24 -0.56
N LEU A 126 6.64 -0.37 -1.56
CA LEU A 126 7.73 0.21 -2.36
C LEU A 126 8.61 1.17 -1.54
N HIS A 127 8.09 1.77 -0.48
CA HIS A 127 8.85 2.59 0.46
C HIS A 127 9.43 1.80 1.64
N GLY A 128 9.48 0.47 1.55
CA GLY A 128 10.10 -0.39 2.57
C GLY A 128 9.24 -0.64 3.81
N LEU A 129 7.95 -0.32 3.74
CA LEU A 129 6.96 -0.58 4.78
C LEU A 129 6.07 -1.73 4.32
N LEU A 130 6.18 -2.88 4.95
CA LEU A 130 5.66 -4.16 4.44
C LEU A 130 4.54 -4.69 5.35
N PRO A 131 3.26 -4.29 5.13
CA PRO A 131 2.15 -4.85 5.87
C PRO A 131 1.99 -6.35 5.60
N MET A 132 1.83 -7.12 6.66
CA MET A 132 1.60 -8.56 6.59
C MET A 132 0.57 -8.99 7.62
N SER A 133 -0.37 -9.83 7.20
CA SER A 133 -1.34 -10.48 8.06
C SER A 133 -1.14 -12.00 7.98
N LEU A 134 -1.14 -12.65 9.13
CA LEU A 134 -0.94 -14.08 9.28
C LEU A 134 -2.24 -14.73 9.77
N ALA A 135 -2.76 -15.68 8.99
CA ALA A 135 -3.86 -16.54 9.42
C ALA A 135 -3.37 -17.57 10.46
N ALA A 136 -4.30 -18.27 11.12
CA ALA A 136 -3.93 -19.27 12.14
C ALA A 136 -2.94 -20.34 11.63
N GLY A 137 -3.11 -20.80 10.37
CA GLY A 137 -2.16 -21.72 9.74
C GLY A 137 -0.79 -21.10 9.46
N ASP A 138 -0.75 -19.82 9.05
CA ASP A 138 0.49 -19.09 8.81
C ASP A 138 1.29 -18.92 10.11
N ILE A 139 0.61 -18.70 11.25
CA ILE A 139 1.24 -18.59 12.56
C ILE A 139 1.94 -19.90 12.94
N GLY A 140 1.32 -21.05 12.72
CA GLY A 140 1.96 -22.34 13.00
C GLY A 140 3.27 -22.52 12.22
N LEU A 141 3.28 -22.15 10.94
CA LEU A 141 4.47 -22.20 10.09
C LEU A 141 5.55 -21.22 10.54
N LEU A 142 5.16 -19.98 10.88
CA LEU A 142 6.07 -18.98 11.44
C LEU A 142 6.77 -19.52 12.69
N LEU A 143 6.00 -20.07 13.64
CA LEU A 143 6.51 -20.60 14.90
C LEU A 143 7.41 -21.83 14.70
N SER A 144 7.21 -22.63 13.64
CA SER A 144 8.11 -23.75 13.34
C SER A 144 9.48 -23.33 12.80
N LYS A 145 9.62 -22.08 12.34
CA LYS A 145 10.86 -21.55 11.74
C LYS A 145 11.55 -20.50 12.60
N ILE A 146 10.82 -19.86 13.52
CA ILE A 146 11.37 -18.76 14.31
C ILE A 146 12.51 -19.25 15.21
N ALA A 147 13.59 -18.50 15.23
CA ALA A 147 14.76 -18.74 16.06
C ALA A 147 15.01 -17.57 17.02
N GLY A 148 15.81 -17.80 18.04
CA GLY A 148 16.25 -16.80 19.01
C GLY A 148 16.31 -17.38 20.43
N PRO A 149 16.54 -16.56 21.45
CA PRO A 149 16.56 -17.01 22.84
C PRO A 149 15.25 -17.71 23.23
N ASP A 150 15.33 -18.88 23.87
CA ASP A 150 14.17 -19.72 24.20
C ASP A 150 13.07 -18.96 24.93
N GLU A 151 13.44 -18.11 25.90
CA GLU A 151 12.50 -17.26 26.65
C GLU A 151 11.71 -16.32 25.73
N LEU A 152 12.39 -15.64 24.79
CA LEU A 152 11.74 -14.73 23.85
C LEU A 152 10.85 -15.47 22.85
N VAL A 153 11.31 -16.63 22.36
CA VAL A 153 10.50 -17.49 21.48
C VAL A 153 9.24 -17.94 22.20
N GLN A 154 9.36 -18.34 23.47
CA GLN A 154 8.22 -18.76 24.27
C GLN A 154 7.24 -17.60 24.53
N GLU A 155 7.73 -16.41 24.88
CA GLU A 155 6.90 -15.22 25.06
C GLU A 155 6.12 -14.85 23.78
N PHE A 156 6.79 -14.83 22.63
CA PHE A 156 6.15 -14.58 21.34
C PHE A 156 5.10 -15.65 20.99
N SER A 157 5.41 -16.92 21.27
CA SER A 157 4.55 -18.07 20.95
C SER A 157 3.27 -18.15 21.79
N ASN A 158 3.26 -17.57 23.00
CA ASN A 158 2.10 -17.61 23.88
C ASN A 158 0.92 -16.76 23.37
N SER A 159 1.19 -15.67 22.65
CA SER A 159 0.17 -14.78 22.11
C SER A 159 0.66 -14.09 20.82
N PRO A 160 0.90 -14.86 19.74
CA PRO A 160 1.50 -14.32 18.54
C PRO A 160 0.55 -13.30 17.89
N PRO A 161 1.02 -12.09 17.59
CA PRO A 161 0.20 -11.12 16.88
C PRO A 161 -0.21 -11.61 15.48
N GLN A 162 -1.34 -11.13 14.96
CA GLN A 162 -1.82 -11.52 13.63
C GLN A 162 -1.45 -10.54 12.52
N ASN A 163 -1.23 -9.27 12.85
CA ASN A 163 -0.89 -8.24 11.87
C ASN A 163 0.40 -7.56 12.25
N PHE A 164 1.24 -7.37 11.24
CA PHE A 164 2.56 -6.77 11.35
C PHE A 164 2.76 -5.72 10.28
N VAL A 165 3.68 -4.79 10.55
CA VAL A 165 4.30 -3.95 9.53
C VAL A 165 5.80 -4.18 9.61
N GLY A 166 6.36 -4.69 8.52
CA GLY A 166 7.81 -4.80 8.33
C GLY A 166 8.41 -3.45 7.99
N GLU A 167 9.53 -3.11 8.61
CA GLU A 167 10.32 -1.93 8.28
C GLU A 167 11.76 -2.36 8.00
N ILE A 168 12.32 -1.85 6.90
CA ILE A 168 13.72 -2.09 6.54
C ILE A 168 14.64 -1.42 7.56
N SER A 169 15.51 -2.19 8.19
CA SER A 169 16.47 -1.70 9.18
C SER A 169 17.80 -2.44 9.03
N GLY A 170 18.82 -1.77 8.51
CA GLY A 170 20.12 -2.39 8.21
C GLY A 170 19.98 -3.50 7.18
N ASN A 171 20.45 -4.70 7.52
CA ASN A 171 20.42 -5.90 6.67
C ASN A 171 19.21 -6.82 6.93
N LYS A 172 18.14 -6.32 7.56
CA LYS A 172 16.94 -7.09 7.87
C LYS A 172 15.66 -6.27 7.70
N ILE A 173 14.52 -6.96 7.61
CA ILE A 173 13.19 -6.35 7.80
C ILE A 173 12.71 -6.71 9.19
N ILE A 174 12.35 -5.71 10.00
CA ILE A 174 11.79 -5.93 11.34
C ILE A 174 10.27 -5.77 11.26
N TYR A 175 9.56 -6.89 11.45
CA TYR A 175 8.10 -6.93 11.55
C TYR A 175 7.67 -6.66 12.98
N ARG A 176 6.95 -5.56 13.19
CA ARG A 176 6.35 -5.19 14.48
C ARG A 176 4.84 -5.32 14.41
N SER A 177 4.22 -5.77 15.49
CA SER A 177 2.76 -5.85 15.56
C SER A 177 2.14 -4.48 15.29
N SER A 178 1.14 -4.46 14.41
CA SER A 178 0.32 -3.27 14.13
C SER A 178 -1.06 -3.32 14.80
N GLY A 179 -1.31 -4.34 15.64
CA GLY A 179 -2.60 -4.59 16.27
C GLY A 179 -3.66 -5.04 15.27
N ALA A 180 -4.90 -4.54 15.41
CA ALA A 180 -6.06 -5.05 14.65
C ALA A 180 -6.62 -4.10 13.58
N LYS A 181 -5.93 -2.99 13.24
CA LYS A 181 -6.49 -1.92 12.38
C LYS A 181 -5.70 -1.70 11.08
N PRO A 182 -5.78 -2.61 10.09
CA PRO A 182 -4.99 -2.54 8.86
C PRO A 182 -5.24 -1.28 8.03
N HIS A 183 -6.49 -0.79 8.01
CA HIS A 183 -6.84 0.45 7.32
C HIS A 183 -6.14 1.68 7.91
N VAL A 184 -6.18 1.81 9.24
CA VAL A 184 -5.54 2.93 9.94
C VAL A 184 -4.04 2.88 9.72
N ALA A 185 -3.44 1.69 9.84
CA ALA A 185 -2.01 1.50 9.60
C ALA A 185 -1.61 1.95 8.18
N ALA A 186 -2.33 1.53 7.13
CA ALA A 186 -2.01 1.91 5.75
C ALA A 186 -2.03 3.44 5.54
N TRP A 187 -3.05 4.13 6.05
CA TRP A 187 -3.13 5.59 5.95
C TRP A 187 -2.02 6.30 6.71
N ASP A 188 -1.71 5.82 7.91
CA ASP A 188 -0.62 6.36 8.70
C ASP A 188 0.73 6.17 8.01
N GLN A 189 0.97 5.04 7.34
CA GLN A 189 2.21 4.81 6.59
C GLN A 189 2.36 5.82 5.43
N VAL A 190 1.31 5.99 4.62
CA VAL A 190 1.33 6.98 3.53
C VAL A 190 1.51 8.39 4.07
N ARG A 191 0.82 8.76 5.14
CA ARG A 191 0.92 10.09 5.74
C ARG A 191 2.32 10.37 6.31
N LYS A 192 2.83 9.49 7.17
CA LYS A 192 4.02 9.72 8.00
C LYS A 192 5.33 9.52 7.25
N HIS A 193 5.38 8.59 6.29
CA HIS A 193 6.63 8.21 5.64
C HIS A 193 6.72 8.66 4.19
N ILE A 194 5.58 8.70 3.48
CA ILE A 194 5.57 9.04 2.06
C ILE A 194 5.28 10.52 1.87
N LEU A 195 4.07 10.98 2.23
CA LEU A 195 3.66 12.36 2.01
C LEU A 195 4.46 13.34 2.88
N LYS A 196 4.74 13.01 4.15
CA LYS A 196 5.61 13.83 4.99
C LYS A 196 7.00 13.98 4.39
N GLY A 197 7.58 12.91 3.85
CA GLY A 197 8.88 12.97 3.18
C GLY A 197 8.86 13.88 1.95
N VAL A 198 7.75 13.91 1.20
CA VAL A 198 7.56 14.88 0.12
C VAL A 198 7.47 16.30 0.67
N VAL A 199 6.62 16.54 1.67
CA VAL A 199 6.42 17.88 2.26
C VAL A 199 7.72 18.44 2.83
N ASP A 200 8.48 17.63 3.58
CA ASP A 200 9.74 18.05 4.20
C ASP A 200 10.80 18.42 3.14
N LYS A 201 10.77 17.79 1.96
CA LYS A 201 11.72 18.05 0.86
C LYS A 201 11.28 19.17 -0.09
N THR A 202 9.99 19.30 -0.37
CA THR A 202 9.48 20.11 -1.49
C THR A 202 8.49 21.19 -1.08
N GLY A 203 7.87 21.06 0.10
CA GLY A 203 6.83 21.97 0.58
C GLY A 203 5.53 21.96 -0.24
N TRP A 204 5.27 20.91 -1.04
CA TRP A 204 4.10 20.87 -1.93
C TRP A 204 2.78 20.83 -1.18
N ILE A 205 1.92 21.82 -1.44
CA ILE A 205 0.65 22.03 -0.74
C ILE A 205 -0.33 20.88 -0.95
N GLU A 206 -0.33 20.26 -2.13
CA GLU A 206 -1.17 19.10 -2.42
C GLU A 206 -0.88 17.92 -1.49
N ALA A 207 0.39 17.69 -1.14
CA ALA A 207 0.78 16.64 -0.20
C ALA A 207 0.35 16.99 1.23
N VAL A 208 0.49 18.26 1.64
CA VAL A 208 0.03 18.76 2.95
C VAL A 208 -1.48 18.56 3.12
N ILE A 209 -2.28 18.91 2.10
CA ILE A 209 -3.74 18.76 2.16
C ILE A 209 -4.15 17.29 2.28
N LEU A 210 -3.50 16.40 1.52
CA LEU A 210 -3.72 14.97 1.64
C LEU A 210 -3.31 14.45 3.03
N MET A 211 -2.24 14.96 3.63
CA MET A 211 -1.87 14.59 5.02
C MET A 211 -2.93 15.01 6.04
N TYR A 212 -3.53 16.20 5.90
CA TYR A 212 -4.65 16.61 6.76
C TYR A 212 -5.87 15.71 6.59
N PHE A 213 -6.18 15.33 5.36
CA PHE A 213 -7.24 14.35 5.11
C PHE A 213 -6.95 12.99 5.75
N LEU A 214 -5.76 12.44 5.53
CA LEU A 214 -5.34 11.14 6.10
C LEU A 214 -5.23 11.14 7.63
N SER A 215 -5.20 12.30 8.28
CA SER A 215 -5.20 12.42 9.75
C SER A 215 -6.55 12.83 10.34
N GLY A 216 -7.50 13.27 9.52
CA GLY A 216 -8.75 13.86 10.01
C GLY A 216 -8.56 15.23 10.70
N GLU A 217 -7.50 15.95 10.35
CA GLU A 217 -7.18 17.26 10.93
C GLU A 217 -7.70 18.41 10.07
N ARG A 218 -7.65 19.65 10.60
CA ARG A 218 -8.04 20.88 9.86
C ARG A 218 -9.44 20.79 9.23
N SER A 219 -10.38 20.23 10.00
CA SER A 219 -11.79 19.99 9.62
C SER A 219 -12.00 18.90 8.58
N TRP A 220 -10.97 18.21 8.10
CA TRP A 220 -11.13 17.05 7.23
C TRP A 220 -11.61 15.84 8.04
N LYS A 221 -12.45 15.00 7.42
CA LYS A 221 -12.79 13.68 7.97
C LYS A 221 -11.75 12.68 7.52
N HIS A 222 -11.29 11.81 8.42
CA HIS A 222 -10.40 10.71 8.07
C HIS A 222 -11.06 9.81 7.00
N PRO A 223 -10.32 9.23 6.02
CA PRO A 223 -10.92 8.49 4.90
C PRO A 223 -11.85 7.35 5.34
N SER A 224 -11.47 6.62 6.39
CA SER A 224 -12.28 5.53 6.93
C SER A 224 -13.58 6.03 7.56
N ASP A 225 -13.56 7.21 8.19
CA ASP A 225 -14.75 7.79 8.82
C ASP A 225 -15.71 8.30 7.76
N LEU A 226 -15.19 8.96 6.72
CA LEU A 226 -15.97 9.37 5.56
C LEU A 226 -16.64 8.16 4.91
N ARG A 227 -15.89 7.10 4.61
CA ARG A 227 -16.44 5.87 4.02
C ARG A 227 -17.48 5.23 4.95
N ASN A 228 -17.24 5.17 6.25
CA ASN A 228 -18.17 4.57 7.22
C ASN A 228 -19.45 5.39 7.39
N GLU A 229 -19.36 6.71 7.41
CA GLU A 229 -20.53 7.58 7.47
C GLU A 229 -21.42 7.37 6.25
N TRP A 230 -20.83 7.36 5.06
CA TRP A 230 -21.57 7.12 3.84
C TRP A 230 -22.16 5.71 3.85
N ASN A 231 -21.34 4.68 4.07
CA ASN A 231 -21.76 3.29 3.94
C ASN A 231 -22.75 2.81 5.03
N TYR A 232 -22.65 3.31 6.26
CA TYR A 232 -23.42 2.76 7.39
C TYR A 232 -24.39 3.74 8.04
N LYS A 233 -24.16 5.06 7.93
CA LYS A 233 -24.99 6.06 8.63
C LYS A 233 -25.93 6.82 7.70
N ARG A 234 -25.58 6.92 6.41
CA ARG A 234 -26.26 7.79 5.45
C ARG A 234 -26.76 7.01 4.24
N ALA A 235 -27.63 6.03 4.50
CA ALA A 235 -28.27 5.23 3.46
C ALA A 235 -29.06 6.09 2.44
N ASP A 236 -29.55 7.26 2.86
CA ASP A 236 -30.19 8.26 2.01
C ASP A 236 -29.32 8.70 0.83
N LEU A 237 -27.99 8.65 0.99
CA LEU A 237 -27.04 9.06 -0.04
C LEU A 237 -26.97 8.06 -1.21
N PHE A 238 -27.51 6.85 -1.08
CA PHE A 238 -27.50 5.82 -2.14
C PHE A 238 -28.71 5.88 -3.10
N ILE A 239 -29.66 6.79 -2.88
CA ILE A 239 -30.87 6.91 -3.71
C ILE A 239 -30.66 7.97 -4.80
N LYS A 240 -30.85 9.25 -4.48
CA LYS A 240 -30.50 10.40 -5.32
C LYS A 240 -30.04 11.53 -4.41
N ASN A 241 -28.79 11.95 -4.57
CA ASN A 241 -28.26 13.14 -3.90
C ASN A 241 -27.54 14.01 -4.94
N ASN A 242 -27.51 15.33 -4.69
CA ASN A 242 -26.80 16.28 -5.55
C ASN A 242 -25.33 16.48 -5.11
N LEU A 243 -24.84 15.63 -4.19
CA LEU A 243 -23.48 15.65 -3.68
C LEU A 243 -22.56 14.76 -4.52
N GLY A 244 -21.29 15.12 -4.56
CA GLY A 244 -20.23 14.43 -5.29
C GLY A 244 -20.25 14.67 -6.81
N ILE A 245 -20.80 15.81 -7.25
CA ILE A 245 -20.65 16.30 -8.63
C ILE A 245 -19.17 16.52 -8.93
N GLN A 246 -18.47 17.23 -8.04
CA GLN A 246 -17.04 17.49 -8.15
C GLN A 246 -16.24 16.19 -7.99
N PHE A 247 -16.57 15.34 -7.02
CA PHE A 247 -15.99 14.00 -6.88
C PHE A 247 -16.03 13.22 -8.21
N ARG A 248 -17.21 13.14 -8.85
CA ARG A 248 -17.37 12.46 -10.14
C ARG A 248 -16.53 13.10 -11.25
N LYS A 249 -16.38 14.43 -11.27
CA LYS A 249 -15.52 15.13 -12.24
C LYS A 249 -14.04 14.78 -12.06
N LEU A 250 -13.60 14.53 -10.82
CA LEU A 250 -12.20 14.25 -10.50
C LEU A 250 -11.77 12.80 -10.77
N ILE A 251 -12.66 11.83 -10.56
CA ILE A 251 -12.36 10.41 -10.85
C ILE A 251 -12.02 10.23 -12.34
N GLY A 252 -10.91 9.58 -12.65
CA GLY A 252 -10.39 9.44 -14.03
C GLY A 252 -9.71 10.69 -14.58
N ASN A 253 -9.46 11.70 -13.74
CA ASN A 253 -8.85 12.96 -14.12
C ASN A 253 -7.77 13.37 -13.12
N ALA A 254 -6.66 12.65 -13.14
CA ALA A 254 -5.51 12.88 -12.27
C ALA A 254 -5.00 14.34 -12.27
N ASP A 255 -4.92 14.96 -13.45
CA ASP A 255 -4.49 16.36 -13.58
C ASP A 255 -5.49 17.33 -12.95
N GLY A 256 -6.78 17.11 -13.20
CA GLY A 256 -7.86 17.85 -12.56
C GLY A 256 -7.85 17.71 -11.05
N GLY A 257 -7.62 16.50 -10.53
CA GLY A 257 -7.51 16.22 -9.08
C GLY A 257 -6.36 16.97 -8.43
N GLN A 258 -5.18 16.94 -9.06
CA GLN A 258 -4.00 17.65 -8.59
C GLN A 258 -4.18 19.18 -8.63
N LYS A 259 -4.74 19.71 -9.71
CA LYS A 259 -5.07 21.15 -9.81
C LYS A 259 -6.13 21.56 -8.78
N TRP A 260 -7.11 20.71 -8.53
CA TRP A 260 -8.14 20.98 -7.54
C TRP A 260 -7.55 21.01 -6.12
N LEU A 261 -6.63 20.09 -5.78
CA LEU A 261 -5.92 20.09 -4.49
C LEU A 261 -5.15 21.38 -4.24
N THR A 262 -4.59 22.04 -5.25
CA THR A 262 -3.87 23.31 -5.02
C THR A 262 -4.80 24.52 -4.86
N GLN A 263 -6.08 24.38 -5.19
CA GLN A 263 -7.06 25.47 -5.18
C GLN A 263 -8.05 25.38 -4.02
N ILE A 264 -8.17 24.22 -3.39
CA ILE A 264 -9.16 24.01 -2.34
C ILE A 264 -8.83 24.82 -1.07
N LYS A 265 -9.86 25.44 -0.52
CA LYS A 265 -9.76 26.31 0.66
C LYS A 265 -10.38 25.72 1.93
N HIS A 266 -11.47 24.94 1.80
CA HIS A 266 -12.27 24.50 2.94
C HIS A 266 -12.80 23.07 2.77
N ALA A 267 -12.96 22.36 3.88
CA ALA A 267 -13.45 20.98 3.92
C ALA A 267 -14.99 20.92 4.07
N ASP A 268 -15.72 21.56 3.15
CA ASP A 268 -17.19 21.48 3.08
C ASP A 268 -17.67 20.08 2.64
N ALA A 269 -18.99 19.83 2.68
CA ALA A 269 -19.56 18.51 2.39
C ALA A 269 -19.18 17.97 1.00
N GLU A 270 -19.11 18.82 -0.03
CA GLU A 270 -18.74 18.41 -1.39
C GLU A 270 -17.23 18.10 -1.48
N ASN A 271 -16.43 18.92 -0.82
CA ASN A 271 -14.98 18.81 -0.80
C ASN A 271 -14.47 17.62 0.00
N GLN A 272 -15.13 17.27 1.11
CA GLN A 272 -14.85 16.06 1.90
C GLN A 272 -14.96 14.79 1.07
N ILE A 273 -15.88 14.77 0.10
CA ILE A 273 -16.03 13.66 -0.82
C ILE A 273 -14.99 13.76 -1.92
N SER A 274 -14.85 14.94 -2.52
CA SER A 274 -14.00 15.18 -3.68
C SER A 274 -12.51 14.91 -3.40
N ILE A 275 -12.05 15.13 -2.16
CA ILE A 275 -10.67 14.79 -1.78
C ILE A 275 -10.41 13.29 -1.85
N LEU A 276 -11.41 12.43 -1.66
CA LEU A 276 -11.25 10.99 -1.82
C LEU A 276 -10.98 10.61 -3.28
N ALA A 277 -11.63 11.30 -4.24
CA ALA A 277 -11.30 11.15 -5.65
C ALA A 277 -9.87 11.59 -5.92
N ALA A 278 -9.48 12.78 -5.44
CA ALA A 278 -8.11 13.28 -5.62
C ALA A 278 -7.06 12.36 -4.97
N LEU A 279 -7.36 11.76 -3.82
CA LEU A 279 -6.52 10.75 -3.16
C LEU A 279 -6.41 9.49 -4.00
N ALA A 280 -7.53 8.97 -4.52
CA ALA A 280 -7.54 7.79 -5.39
C ALA A 280 -6.70 8.03 -6.64
N GLU A 281 -6.87 9.15 -7.33
CA GLU A 281 -6.02 9.51 -8.47
C GLU A 281 -4.54 9.60 -8.05
N THR A 282 -4.25 10.27 -6.93
CA THR A 282 -2.88 10.51 -6.48
C THR A 282 -2.14 9.22 -6.11
N LEU A 283 -2.84 8.20 -5.59
CA LEU A 283 -2.23 6.94 -5.19
C LEU A 283 -2.33 5.85 -6.26
N CYS A 284 -3.46 5.70 -6.94
CA CYS A 284 -3.64 4.66 -7.95
C CYS A 284 -2.79 4.94 -9.20
N THR A 285 -2.75 6.19 -9.69
CA THR A 285 -2.05 6.52 -10.94
C THR A 285 -0.57 6.15 -10.92
N PRO A 286 0.23 6.52 -9.88
CA PRO A 286 1.63 6.09 -9.81
C PRO A 286 1.77 4.57 -9.87
N ILE A 287 0.98 3.82 -9.11
CA ILE A 287 1.08 2.35 -9.02
C ILE A 287 0.77 1.70 -10.37
N THR A 288 -0.31 2.13 -11.04
CA THR A 288 -0.69 1.56 -12.34
C THR A 288 0.31 1.93 -13.43
N LYS A 289 0.79 3.18 -13.46
CA LYS A 289 1.79 3.62 -14.45
C LYS A 289 3.15 2.96 -14.23
N SER A 290 3.58 2.79 -12.99
CA SER A 290 4.82 2.06 -12.70
C SER A 290 4.74 0.61 -13.16
N LEU A 291 3.61 -0.08 -12.98
CA LEU A 291 3.41 -1.43 -13.52
C LEU A 291 3.53 -1.45 -15.05
N GLU A 292 2.89 -0.51 -15.75
CA GLU A 292 2.97 -0.41 -17.22
C GLU A 292 4.40 -0.11 -17.70
N ARG A 293 5.06 0.86 -17.07
CA ARG A 293 6.43 1.26 -17.41
C ARG A 293 7.41 0.10 -17.23
N VAL A 294 7.28 -0.64 -16.15
CA VAL A 294 8.13 -1.80 -15.83
C VAL A 294 7.91 -2.96 -16.79
N ARG A 295 6.66 -3.18 -17.26
CA ARG A 295 6.38 -4.15 -18.33
C ARG A 295 7.02 -3.68 -19.65
N ASN A 296 6.83 -2.42 -20.01
CA ASN A 296 7.32 -1.88 -21.29
C ASN A 296 8.85 -1.75 -21.35
N SER A 297 9.53 -1.61 -20.21
CA SER A 297 10.98 -1.48 -20.15
C SER A 297 11.72 -2.82 -20.19
N GLY A 298 11.00 -3.96 -20.25
CA GLY A 298 11.60 -5.29 -20.19
C GLY A 298 12.25 -5.62 -18.85
N ILE A 299 12.06 -4.80 -17.81
CA ILE A 299 12.59 -5.07 -16.45
C ILE A 299 12.06 -6.41 -15.92
N MET A 300 10.84 -6.78 -16.32
CA MET A 300 10.18 -8.04 -15.96
C MET A 300 10.20 -9.10 -17.07
N GLU A 301 10.97 -8.86 -18.15
CA GLU A 301 11.09 -9.73 -19.32
C GLU A 301 12.58 -9.87 -19.72
N ARG A 302 13.49 -9.94 -18.74
CA ARG A 302 14.93 -10.14 -19.00
C ARG A 302 15.15 -11.55 -19.54
N ASN A 303 15.14 -11.72 -20.86
CA ASN A 303 15.75 -12.86 -21.52
C ASN A 303 17.27 -12.64 -21.50
N PHE A 304 18.00 -13.42 -20.70
CA PHE A 304 19.45 -13.57 -20.84
C PHE A 304 19.75 -14.76 -21.75
#